data_AF-A0AAD3YIA3-F1
#
_entry.id   AF-A0AAD3YIA3-F1
#
_cell.length_a   1.000
_cell.length_b   1.000
_cell.length_c   1.000
_cell.angle_alpha   90.00
_cell.angle_beta   90.00
_cell.angle_gamma   90.00
#
_symmetry.space_group_name_H-M   'P 1'
#
loop_
_entity.id
_entity.type
_entity.pdbx_description
1 polymer ?
#
loop_
_entity_poly.entity_id
_entity_poly.type
_entity_poly.pdbx_seq_one_letter_code
_entity_poly.pdbx_strand_id
1 'polypeptide(L)'
;MKNKYILPIILLPFINGCTPKNNQNVDTPVPKASYENVDQFYQEIANRVRSKTGADKVPDIIVIPSEAVWPIGTVLRPGTTFPADATACVVPSDKVISAQTPNIFPDYSNTYKRSADLGIDNELIKKLIDAGVNFSDKDEVSLKVSDSSLELIDDTTYAALTNASACKMVLSGKELWIVRGYAIGKRTFIFSSDVEKNAKGKIEKIGSFNIDFGSGNRALKVTDSQPEKFVQIISAVKFEQGIAKTSLPSTPSGTGRIYIQKDRQDTSSASQDVLKNLRAASFKVQSNIESIDSSKMPRIAQVRFFNESDREQAQKAANALKLQFPDISVIRLNIPSPIGQLEVWLPRVVKASS
;
A
#
# COMPACT_ATOMS: atom_id res chain seq x y z
N MET A 1 2.70 -24.26 40.33
CA MET A 1 3.78 -23.53 39.63
C MET A 1 3.15 -22.49 38.74
N LYS A 2 3.27 -21.20 39.08
CA LYS A 2 2.67 -20.09 38.31
C LYS A 2 3.72 -19.57 37.33
N ASN A 3 3.64 -19.95 36.06
CA ASN A 3 4.45 -19.36 35.00
C ASN A 3 3.95 -17.92 34.77
N LYS A 4 4.70 -16.94 35.27
CA LYS A 4 4.57 -15.53 34.90
C LYS A 4 5.14 -15.36 33.50
N TYR A 5 4.28 -15.33 32.48
CA TYR A 5 4.66 -14.82 31.16
C TYR A 5 4.81 -13.30 31.27
N ILE A 6 6.03 -12.82 31.15
CA ILE A 6 6.35 -11.41 30.97
C ILE A 6 5.96 -11.09 29.52
N LEU A 7 4.85 -10.38 29.31
CA LEU A 7 4.57 -9.78 28.01
C LEU A 7 5.65 -8.72 27.75
N PRO A 8 6.32 -8.72 26.58
CA PRO A 8 7.12 -7.58 26.18
C PRO A 8 6.17 -6.40 25.96
N ILE A 9 6.19 -5.43 26.86
CA ILE A 9 5.57 -4.13 26.64
C ILE A 9 6.27 -3.55 25.41
N ILE A 10 5.53 -3.29 24.32
CA ILE A 10 6.03 -2.44 23.24
C ILE A 10 6.09 -1.02 23.81
N LEU A 11 7.16 -0.74 24.56
CA LEU A 11 7.73 0.58 24.61
C LEU A 11 8.33 0.77 23.23
N LEU A 12 7.51 1.27 22.29
CA LEU A 12 8.06 2.14 21.25
C LEU A 12 8.94 3.12 22.02
N PRO A 13 10.27 3.12 21.85
CA PRO A 13 11.04 4.22 22.38
C PRO A 13 10.45 5.44 21.68
N PHE A 14 9.60 6.19 22.39
CA PHE A 14 9.30 7.56 22.02
C PHE A 14 10.67 8.15 21.82
N ILE A 15 10.97 8.49 20.57
CA ILE A 15 12.24 9.06 20.16
C ILE A 15 12.22 10.47 20.77
N ASN A 16 12.46 10.55 22.08
CA ASN A 16 12.98 11.73 22.75
C ASN A 16 14.46 11.77 22.35
N GLY A 17 14.69 12.06 21.06
CA GLY A 17 15.99 12.45 20.58
C GLY A 17 16.33 13.77 21.24
N CYS A 18 17.10 13.69 22.32
CA CYS A 18 17.91 14.81 22.78
C CYS A 18 18.66 15.34 21.56
N THR A 19 18.41 16.58 21.17
CA THR A 19 19.18 17.28 20.15
C THR A 19 20.61 17.46 20.68
N PRO A 20 21.63 16.84 20.06
CA PRO A 20 23.00 17.25 20.30
C PRO A 20 23.14 18.64 19.67
N LYS A 21 23.39 19.66 20.50
CA LYS A 21 23.79 20.98 20.02
C LYS A 21 25.12 20.85 19.26
N ASN A 22 25.14 21.44 18.07
CA ASN A 22 26.31 21.79 17.26
C ASN A 22 27.24 20.65 16.85
N ASN A 23 27.13 20.27 15.58
CA ASN A 23 28.25 20.40 14.65
C ASN A 23 27.68 20.58 13.24
N GLN A 24 28.18 21.58 12.52
CA GLN A 24 27.93 21.79 11.09
C GLN A 24 28.44 20.55 10.35
N ASN A 25 27.57 19.57 10.13
CA ASN A 25 27.85 18.45 9.26
C ASN A 25 27.70 18.95 7.82
N VAL A 26 28.81 18.89 7.09
CA VAL A 26 28.83 18.92 5.64
C VAL A 26 27.80 17.91 5.15
N ASP A 27 26.79 18.43 4.45
CA ASP A 27 25.62 17.73 3.94
C ASP A 27 26.09 16.70 2.90
N THR A 28 26.57 15.55 3.38
CA THR A 28 26.98 14.46 2.51
C THR A 28 25.70 13.93 1.89
N PRO A 29 25.52 13.99 0.56
CA PRO A 29 24.26 13.59 -0.05
C PRO A 29 23.96 12.15 0.34
N VAL A 30 22.84 11.93 1.03
CA VAL A 30 22.37 10.58 1.32
C VAL A 30 22.18 9.89 -0.04
N PRO A 31 22.85 8.75 -0.30
CA PRO A 31 22.70 8.06 -1.58
C PRO A 31 21.23 7.79 -1.86
N LYS A 32 20.74 8.21 -3.04
CA LYS A 32 19.38 7.91 -3.46
C LYS A 32 19.23 6.40 -3.62
N ALA A 33 18.14 5.85 -3.11
CA ALA A 33 17.78 4.46 -3.35
C ALA A 33 17.28 4.28 -4.79
N SER A 34 17.55 3.12 -5.39
CA SER A 34 17.04 2.76 -6.71
C SER A 34 16.41 1.38 -6.67
N TYR A 35 15.35 1.17 -7.44
CA TYR A 35 14.64 -0.10 -7.56
C TYR A 35 14.52 -0.53 -9.02
N GLU A 36 14.54 -1.83 -9.29
CA GLU A 36 14.50 -2.39 -10.64
C GLU A 36 13.08 -2.48 -11.21
N ASN A 37 12.08 -2.63 -10.33
CA ASN A 37 10.67 -2.73 -10.67
C ASN A 37 9.78 -2.31 -9.49
N VAL A 38 8.48 -2.16 -9.74
CA VAL A 38 7.50 -1.70 -8.74
C VAL A 38 7.36 -2.65 -7.55
N ASP A 39 7.44 -3.97 -7.77
CA ASP A 39 7.42 -4.92 -6.68
C ASP A 39 8.59 -4.67 -5.71
N GLN A 40 9.81 -4.51 -6.22
CA GLN A 40 10.97 -4.19 -5.40
C GLN A 40 10.82 -2.87 -4.64
N PHE A 41 10.29 -1.81 -5.27
CA PHE A 41 10.00 -0.55 -4.58
C PHE A 41 9.06 -0.77 -3.40
N TYR A 42 7.95 -1.48 -3.64
CA TYR A 42 6.94 -1.76 -2.63
C TYR A 42 7.47 -2.64 -1.48
N GLN A 43 8.36 -3.59 -1.78
CA GLN A 43 9.08 -4.34 -0.74
C GLN A 43 10.02 -3.44 0.07
N GLU A 44 10.73 -2.54 -0.58
CA GLU A 44 11.69 -1.66 0.08
C GLU A 44 11.00 -0.71 1.07
N ILE A 45 9.90 -0.06 0.66
CA ILE A 45 9.15 0.83 1.56
C ILE A 45 8.55 0.06 2.76
N ALA A 46 8.05 -1.16 2.54
CA ALA A 46 7.50 -1.98 3.61
C ALA A 46 8.59 -2.44 4.59
N ASN A 47 9.74 -2.90 4.07
CA ASN A 47 10.90 -3.27 4.87
C ASN A 47 11.46 -2.09 5.66
N ARG A 48 11.45 -0.89 5.06
CA ARG A 48 11.89 0.33 5.71
C ARG A 48 10.98 0.71 6.88
N VAL A 49 9.67 0.69 6.68
CA VAL A 49 8.69 0.88 7.77
C VAL A 49 8.92 -0.17 8.85
N ARG A 50 9.06 -1.44 8.49
CA ARG A 50 9.30 -2.54 9.43
C ARG A 50 10.53 -2.31 10.32
N SER A 51 11.65 -1.94 9.71
CA SER A 51 12.90 -1.67 10.42
C SER A 51 12.80 -0.42 11.31
N LYS A 52 12.15 0.63 10.83
CA LYS A 52 12.04 1.91 11.57
C LYS A 52 11.04 1.87 12.72
N THR A 53 10.03 1.01 12.66
CA THR A 53 9.06 0.82 13.75
C THR A 53 9.47 -0.25 14.75
N GLY A 54 10.53 -1.02 14.48
CA GLY A 54 10.91 -2.18 15.29
C GLY A 54 10.00 -3.39 15.09
N ALA A 55 9.13 -3.38 14.07
CA ALA A 55 8.25 -4.49 13.73
C ALA A 55 9.00 -5.73 13.21
N ASP A 56 10.31 -5.63 12.95
CA ASP A 56 11.22 -6.75 12.73
C ASP A 56 11.45 -7.57 14.02
N LYS A 57 11.27 -6.96 15.19
CA LYS A 57 11.43 -7.59 16.51
C LYS A 57 10.12 -8.13 17.10
N VAL A 58 9.01 -7.86 16.44
CA VAL A 58 7.66 -8.20 16.91
C VAL A 58 7.05 -9.17 15.89
N PRO A 59 7.09 -10.48 16.17
CA PRO A 59 6.92 -11.48 15.12
C PRO A 59 5.45 -11.70 14.72
N ASP A 60 4.49 -11.15 15.44
CA ASP A 60 3.08 -11.09 15.04
C ASP A 60 2.76 -9.94 14.07
N ILE A 61 3.69 -8.99 13.88
CA ILE A 61 3.48 -7.84 13.00
C ILE A 61 3.94 -8.16 11.57
N ILE A 62 3.02 -7.91 10.62
CA ILE A 62 3.25 -7.95 9.19
C ILE A 62 3.17 -6.51 8.67
N VAL A 63 4.13 -6.11 7.86
CA VAL A 63 4.15 -4.80 7.20
C VAL A 63 4.09 -5.03 5.70
N ILE A 64 3.08 -4.45 5.05
CA ILE A 64 2.80 -4.67 3.63
C ILE A 64 2.60 -3.36 2.90
N PRO A 65 2.99 -3.25 1.62
CA PRO A 65 2.52 -2.18 0.77
C PRO A 65 1.00 -2.32 0.56
N SER A 66 0.25 -1.23 0.66
CA SER A 66 -1.20 -1.29 0.38
C SER A 66 -1.76 0.08 0.04
N GLU A 67 -2.39 0.17 -1.12
CA GLU A 67 -3.26 1.30 -1.51
C GLU A 67 -4.70 1.13 -0.97
N ALA A 68 -5.06 -0.07 -0.52
CA ALA A 68 -6.37 -0.32 0.08
C ALA A 68 -6.39 0.16 1.53
N VAL A 69 -6.99 1.33 1.74
CA VAL A 69 -7.08 1.96 3.06
C VAL A 69 -8.34 1.49 3.80
N TRP A 70 -8.12 0.65 4.80
CA TRP A 70 -9.14 0.22 5.74
C TRP A 70 -9.04 1.04 7.03
N PRO A 71 -10.13 1.26 7.78
CA PRO A 71 -10.05 1.84 9.11
C PRO A 71 -9.10 1.01 10.01
N ILE A 72 -8.34 1.67 10.88
CA ILE A 72 -7.52 0.98 11.89
C ILE A 72 -8.46 0.16 12.77
N GLY A 73 -8.07 -1.09 13.01
CA GLY A 73 -8.88 -2.10 13.69
C GLY A 73 -9.71 -2.98 12.76
N THR A 74 -9.76 -2.71 11.45
CA THR A 74 -10.39 -3.63 10.48
C THR A 74 -9.82 -5.04 10.62
N VAL A 75 -10.70 -6.04 10.63
CA VAL A 75 -10.35 -7.45 10.69
C VAL A 75 -10.28 -8.01 9.27
N LEU A 76 -9.12 -8.51 8.88
CA LEU A 76 -8.83 -9.11 7.58
C LEU A 76 -8.91 -10.63 7.66
N ARG A 77 -9.28 -11.26 6.54
CA ARG A 77 -9.21 -12.72 6.39
C ARG A 77 -7.73 -13.13 6.28
N PRO A 78 -7.29 -14.21 6.94
CA PRO A 78 -5.96 -14.74 6.73
C PRO A 78 -5.68 -15.05 5.26
N GLY A 79 -4.46 -14.73 4.84
CA GLY A 79 -3.96 -14.88 3.48
C GLY A 79 -4.42 -13.80 2.49
N THR A 80 -5.20 -12.80 2.91
CA THR A 80 -5.74 -11.81 1.98
C THR A 80 -5.63 -10.40 2.54
N THR A 81 -5.86 -9.40 1.70
CA THR A 81 -6.03 -8.00 2.13
C THR A 81 -7.49 -7.59 2.28
N PHE A 82 -8.39 -8.58 2.28
CA PHE A 82 -9.82 -8.38 2.27
C PHE A 82 -10.41 -8.46 3.68
N PRO A 83 -11.34 -7.55 4.05
CA PRO A 83 -11.96 -7.56 5.36
C PRO A 83 -12.82 -8.81 5.57
N ALA A 84 -12.58 -9.50 6.68
CA ALA A 84 -13.58 -10.37 7.29
C ALA A 84 -14.68 -9.51 7.93
N ASP A 85 -14.30 -8.39 8.54
CA ASP A 85 -15.18 -7.40 9.15
C ASP A 85 -14.47 -6.04 9.20
N ALA A 86 -15.16 -4.96 8.83
CA ALA A 86 -14.60 -3.61 8.77
C ALA A 86 -15.25 -2.62 9.73
N THR A 87 -16.00 -3.10 10.73
CA THR A 87 -16.80 -2.24 11.63
C THR A 87 -16.69 -2.63 13.10
N ALA A 88 -16.72 -3.92 13.44
CA ALA A 88 -16.83 -4.43 14.80
C ALA A 88 -15.59 -4.14 15.68
N CYS A 89 -14.43 -4.01 15.03
CA CYS A 89 -13.15 -3.75 15.70
C CYS A 89 -12.58 -2.38 15.31
N VAL A 90 -13.36 -1.46 14.75
CA VAL A 90 -12.80 -0.16 14.32
C VAL A 90 -12.42 0.71 15.53
N VAL A 91 -11.22 1.28 15.47
CA VAL A 91 -10.69 2.12 16.51
C VAL A 91 -11.13 3.58 16.30
N PRO A 92 -11.67 4.26 17.34
CA PRO A 92 -11.94 5.68 17.29
C PRO A 92 -10.68 6.51 16.98
N SER A 93 -10.83 7.60 16.22
CA SER A 93 -9.68 8.41 15.77
C SER A 93 -8.90 9.05 16.91
N ASP A 94 -9.53 9.34 18.06
CA ASP A 94 -8.87 9.88 19.26
C ASP A 94 -7.93 8.88 19.95
N LYS A 95 -8.03 7.59 19.59
CA LYS A 95 -7.15 6.51 20.07
C LYS A 95 -6.03 6.17 19.10
N VAL A 96 -6.01 6.79 17.93
CA VAL A 96 -4.93 6.63 16.95
C VAL A 96 -3.81 7.59 17.30
N ILE A 97 -2.62 7.05 17.55
CA ILE A 97 -1.41 7.82 17.78
C ILE A 97 -0.86 8.20 16.41
N SER A 98 -0.64 9.51 16.20
CA SER A 98 0.06 10.03 15.03
C SER A 98 1.44 10.52 15.42
N ALA A 99 2.48 10.01 14.77
CA ALA A 99 3.86 10.38 15.00
C ALA A 99 4.53 10.81 13.69
N GLN A 100 5.12 12.01 13.67
CA GLN A 100 5.88 12.50 12.52
C GLN A 100 7.17 11.71 12.37
N THR A 101 7.46 11.28 11.14
CA THR A 101 8.59 10.42 10.79
C THR A 101 9.29 10.92 9.52
N PRO A 102 9.83 12.16 9.51
CA PRO A 102 10.29 12.85 8.29
C PRO A 102 11.41 12.13 7.52
N ASN A 103 12.13 11.20 8.16
CA ASN A 103 13.25 10.44 7.56
C ASN A 103 12.96 8.93 7.47
N ILE A 104 11.68 8.53 7.49
CA ILE A 104 11.33 7.12 7.38
C ILE A 104 11.66 6.60 5.97
N PHE A 105 11.37 7.36 4.91
CA PHE A 105 11.69 7.00 3.53
C PHE A 105 12.90 7.80 3.00
N PRO A 106 13.85 7.17 2.30
CA PRO A 106 14.88 7.88 1.54
C PRO A 106 14.30 8.56 0.29
N ASP A 107 15.10 9.39 -0.35
CA ASP A 107 14.85 9.80 -1.74
C ASP A 107 15.15 8.62 -2.67
N TYR A 108 14.30 8.44 -3.67
CA TYR A 108 14.45 7.42 -4.71
C TYR A 108 14.81 8.09 -6.04
N SER A 109 15.60 7.40 -6.87
CA SER A 109 15.82 7.76 -8.28
C SER A 109 15.56 6.56 -9.19
N ASN A 110 14.83 6.81 -10.27
CA ASN A 110 14.49 5.80 -11.27
C ASN A 110 14.19 6.40 -12.64
N THR A 111 13.75 5.58 -13.58
CA THR A 111 13.29 6.06 -14.88
C THR A 111 11.80 6.42 -14.88
N TYR A 112 11.39 7.23 -15.86
CA TYR A 112 9.99 7.59 -16.10
C TYR A 112 9.08 6.37 -16.19
N LYS A 113 9.43 5.40 -17.04
CA LYS A 113 8.66 4.18 -17.24
C LYS A 113 8.30 3.50 -15.93
N ARG A 114 9.27 3.40 -15.02
CA ARG A 114 9.12 2.75 -13.71
C ARG A 114 8.35 3.61 -12.71
N SER A 115 8.38 4.92 -12.86
CA SER A 115 7.64 5.85 -11.99
C SER A 115 6.16 5.91 -12.37
N ALA A 116 5.83 5.76 -13.67
CA ALA A 116 4.45 5.62 -14.13
C ALA A 116 3.75 4.45 -13.44
N ASP A 117 4.44 3.31 -13.33
CA ASP A 117 3.96 2.10 -12.66
C ASP A 117 3.71 2.30 -11.14
N LEU A 118 4.18 3.38 -10.51
CA LEU A 118 3.95 3.72 -9.08
C LEU A 118 2.67 4.52 -8.82
N GLY A 119 1.74 4.53 -9.77
CA GLY A 119 0.42 5.15 -9.61
C GLY A 119 0.32 6.58 -10.14
N ILE A 120 1.25 6.98 -11.02
CA ILE A 120 1.04 8.15 -11.88
C ILE A 120 0.06 7.70 -12.97
N ASP A 121 -1.20 8.12 -12.86
CA ASP A 121 -2.23 7.61 -13.76
C ASP A 121 -2.03 8.08 -15.22
N ASN A 122 -2.46 7.26 -16.17
CA ASN A 122 -2.35 7.57 -17.60
C ASN A 122 -3.10 8.84 -17.99
N GLU A 123 -4.14 9.22 -17.25
CA GLU A 123 -4.87 10.45 -17.51
C GLU A 123 -4.01 11.67 -17.19
N LEU A 124 -3.27 11.63 -16.09
CA LEU A 124 -2.26 12.62 -15.72
C LEU A 124 -1.19 12.72 -16.80
N ILE A 125 -0.61 11.59 -17.20
CA ILE A 125 0.40 11.56 -18.26
C ILE A 125 -0.15 12.14 -19.56
N LYS A 126 -1.34 11.71 -19.99
CA LYS A 126 -1.99 12.21 -21.20
C LYS A 126 -2.21 13.72 -21.13
N LYS A 127 -2.72 14.24 -20.01
CA LYS A 127 -2.92 15.69 -19.82
C LYS A 127 -1.61 16.47 -19.83
N LEU A 128 -0.53 15.90 -19.29
CA LEU A 128 0.81 16.51 -19.36
C LEU A 128 1.33 16.50 -20.81
N ILE A 129 1.14 15.42 -21.56
CA ILE A 129 1.49 15.36 -23.00
C ILE A 129 0.66 16.37 -23.81
N ASP A 130 -0.66 16.43 -23.60
CA ASP A 130 -1.56 17.39 -24.24
C ASP A 130 -1.16 18.84 -23.92
N ALA A 131 -0.58 19.07 -22.74
CA ALA A 131 -0.03 20.34 -22.33
C ALA A 131 1.31 20.67 -23.01
N GLY A 132 1.98 19.71 -23.65
CA GLY A 132 3.25 19.90 -24.34
C GLY A 132 4.47 19.34 -23.58
N VAL A 133 4.26 18.56 -22.51
CA VAL A 133 5.34 17.83 -21.83
C VAL A 133 5.73 16.61 -22.66
N ASN A 134 7.00 16.49 -23.01
CA ASN A 134 7.53 15.29 -23.65
C ASN A 134 8.21 14.41 -22.61
N PHE A 135 7.85 13.11 -22.60
CA PHE A 135 8.46 12.11 -21.74
C PHE A 135 9.20 11.08 -22.58
N SER A 136 10.42 10.75 -22.18
CA SER A 136 11.17 9.59 -22.66
C SER A 136 11.13 8.48 -21.61
N ASP A 137 11.00 7.22 -22.04
CA ASP A 137 11.12 6.05 -21.15
C ASP A 137 12.43 6.02 -20.34
N LYS A 138 13.45 6.79 -20.78
CA LYS A 138 14.78 6.91 -20.16
C LYS A 138 14.95 8.13 -19.26
N ASP A 139 13.96 9.03 -19.18
CA ASP A 139 14.07 10.23 -18.35
C ASP A 139 14.24 9.84 -16.89
N GLU A 140 15.16 10.51 -16.20
CA GLU A 140 15.35 10.32 -14.77
C GLU A 140 14.23 11.01 -14.00
N VAL A 141 13.64 10.25 -13.08
CA VAL A 141 12.61 10.68 -12.14
C VAL A 141 13.11 10.44 -10.73
N SER A 142 13.16 11.50 -9.94
CA SER A 142 13.38 11.40 -8.50
C SER A 142 12.04 11.34 -7.79
N LEU A 143 11.83 10.33 -6.95
CA LEU A 143 10.68 10.24 -6.06
C LEU A 143 11.11 10.63 -4.64
N LYS A 144 10.44 11.63 -4.07
CA LYS A 144 10.58 12.01 -2.66
C LYS A 144 9.28 11.73 -1.91
N VAL A 145 9.38 11.37 -0.64
CA VAL A 145 8.22 11.26 0.25
C VAL A 145 8.37 12.26 1.39
N SER A 146 7.59 13.32 1.37
CA SER A 146 7.54 14.33 2.43
C SER A 146 6.36 14.10 3.37
N ASP A 147 6.22 14.95 4.40
CA ASP A 147 5.10 14.92 5.35
C ASP A 147 4.82 13.51 5.89
N SER A 148 5.88 12.75 6.11
CA SER A 148 5.78 11.34 6.48
C SER A 148 5.38 11.21 7.94
N SER A 149 4.38 10.37 8.20
CA SER A 149 3.93 10.06 9.55
C SER A 149 3.52 8.60 9.70
N LEU A 150 3.45 8.14 10.94
CA LEU A 150 2.85 6.86 11.31
C LEU A 150 1.55 7.12 12.05
N GLU A 151 0.48 6.47 11.62
CA GLU A 151 -0.78 6.35 12.37
C GLU A 151 -0.88 4.93 12.92
N LEU A 152 -0.90 4.78 14.24
CA LEU A 152 -0.83 3.47 14.91
C LEU A 152 -1.72 3.43 16.15
N ILE A 153 -2.06 2.23 16.60
CA ILE A 153 -2.57 1.98 17.95
C ILE A 153 -1.48 1.34 18.80
N ASP A 154 -1.41 1.74 20.06
CA ASP A 154 -0.54 1.09 21.04
C ASP A 154 -1.13 -0.25 21.51
N ASP A 155 -0.35 -1.00 22.28
CA ASP A 155 -0.77 -2.32 22.79
C ASP A 155 -1.91 -2.24 23.78
N THR A 156 -2.04 -1.13 24.50
CA THR A 156 -3.11 -0.94 25.48
C THR A 156 -4.45 -0.74 24.77
N THR A 157 -4.48 0.14 23.77
CA THR A 157 -5.63 0.37 22.88
C THR A 157 -5.98 -0.90 22.13
N TYR A 158 -4.99 -1.63 21.65
CA TYR A 158 -5.20 -2.89 20.97
C TYR A 158 -5.76 -4.00 21.87
N ALA A 159 -5.22 -4.14 23.08
CA ALA A 159 -5.76 -5.06 24.08
C ALA A 159 -7.19 -4.68 24.47
N ALA A 160 -7.49 -3.39 24.64
CA ALA A 160 -8.85 -2.92 24.90
C ALA A 160 -9.79 -3.23 23.73
N LEU A 161 -9.36 -2.96 22.50
CA LEU A 161 -10.12 -3.22 21.28
C LEU A 161 -10.48 -4.70 21.12
N THR A 162 -9.47 -5.56 21.19
CA THR A 162 -9.65 -7.01 21.02
C THR A 162 -10.43 -7.64 22.17
N ASN A 163 -10.56 -6.93 23.31
CA ASN A 163 -11.43 -7.33 24.41
C ASN A 163 -12.86 -6.76 24.35
N ALA A 164 -13.17 -5.84 23.43
CA ALA A 164 -14.51 -5.33 23.25
C ALA A 164 -15.47 -6.42 22.74
N SER A 165 -16.69 -6.46 23.27
CA SER A 165 -17.66 -7.53 22.97
C SER A 165 -17.91 -7.71 21.46
N ALA A 166 -18.10 -6.60 20.73
CA ALA A 166 -18.30 -6.62 19.29
C ALA A 166 -17.11 -7.27 18.56
N CYS A 167 -15.89 -6.85 18.90
CA CYS A 167 -14.68 -7.38 18.30
C CYS A 167 -14.46 -8.86 18.65
N LYS A 168 -14.68 -9.25 19.92
CA LYS A 168 -14.59 -10.66 20.36
C LYS A 168 -15.49 -11.59 19.55
N MET A 169 -16.71 -11.17 19.22
CA MET A 169 -17.63 -11.99 18.42
C MET A 169 -17.05 -12.31 17.04
N VAL A 170 -16.41 -11.34 16.39
CA VAL A 170 -15.77 -11.53 15.08
C VAL A 170 -14.53 -12.39 15.18
N LEU A 171 -13.71 -12.18 16.23
CA LEU A 171 -12.45 -12.90 16.43
C LEU A 171 -12.65 -14.36 16.88
N SER A 172 -13.81 -14.71 17.41
CA SER A 172 -14.04 -16.00 18.06
C SER A 172 -13.78 -17.21 17.15
N GLY A 173 -12.92 -18.12 17.62
CA GLY A 173 -12.69 -19.43 17.00
C GLY A 173 -11.86 -19.42 15.73
N LYS A 174 -11.22 -18.29 15.37
CA LYS A 174 -10.44 -18.14 14.15
C LYS A 174 -9.11 -17.44 14.42
N GLU A 175 -8.12 -17.74 13.60
CA GLU A 175 -7.00 -16.80 13.39
C GLU A 175 -7.49 -15.77 12.38
N LEU A 176 -7.31 -14.49 12.70
CA LEU A 176 -7.66 -13.36 11.83
C LEU A 176 -6.57 -12.31 11.98
N TRP A 177 -6.54 -11.34 11.07
CA TRP A 177 -5.56 -10.28 11.12
C TRP A 177 -6.22 -8.94 11.39
N ILE A 178 -5.55 -8.05 12.11
CA ILE A 178 -6.09 -6.74 12.46
C ILE A 178 -5.16 -5.65 11.94
N VAL A 179 -5.74 -4.67 11.26
CA VAL A 179 -5.02 -3.46 10.84
C VAL A 179 -4.63 -2.66 12.08
N ARG A 180 -3.34 -2.56 12.37
CA ARG A 180 -2.78 -1.81 13.50
C ARG A 180 -2.46 -0.37 13.16
N GLY A 181 -2.28 -0.08 11.87
CA GLY A 181 -1.92 1.27 11.46
C GLY A 181 -1.37 1.37 10.04
N TYR A 182 -0.84 2.55 9.74
CA TYR A 182 -0.35 2.94 8.43
C TYR A 182 0.90 3.81 8.52
N ALA A 183 1.78 3.68 7.53
CA ALA A 183 2.69 4.74 7.17
C ALA A 183 2.05 5.62 6.08
N ILE A 184 2.20 6.91 6.27
CA ILE A 184 1.59 7.97 5.48
C ILE A 184 2.71 8.85 4.94
N GLY A 185 2.52 9.41 3.76
CA GLY A 185 3.42 10.41 3.23
C GLY A 185 2.90 11.00 1.92
N LYS A 186 3.50 12.11 1.53
CA LYS A 186 3.16 12.85 0.32
C LYS A 186 4.24 12.60 -0.73
N ARG A 187 3.90 11.89 -1.80
CA ARG A 187 4.86 11.58 -2.87
C ARG A 187 5.04 12.78 -3.77
N THR A 188 6.28 13.06 -4.15
CA THR A 188 6.66 14.05 -5.14
C THR A 188 7.54 13.37 -6.19
N PHE A 189 7.04 13.27 -7.42
CA PHE A 189 7.79 12.83 -8.58
C PHE A 189 8.40 14.05 -9.26
N ILE A 190 9.72 14.08 -9.40
CA ILE A 190 10.50 15.17 -9.98
C ILE A 190 11.12 14.65 -11.28
N PHE A 191 10.58 15.09 -12.41
CA PHE A 191 11.03 14.75 -13.74
C PHE A 191 12.06 15.77 -14.20
N SER A 192 13.22 15.29 -14.64
CA SER A 192 14.22 16.14 -15.30
C SER A 192 13.83 16.26 -16.78
N SER A 193 13.00 17.24 -17.12
CA SER A 193 12.53 17.44 -18.51
C SER A 193 12.63 18.92 -18.93
N ASP A 194 12.83 19.16 -20.23
CA ASP A 194 12.87 20.48 -20.86
C ASP A 194 11.43 21.01 -21.08
N VAL A 195 10.73 21.35 -20.00
CA VAL A 195 9.25 21.46 -20.06
C VAL A 195 8.73 22.82 -20.52
N GLU A 196 9.42 23.91 -20.20
CA GLU A 196 8.83 25.25 -20.31
C GLU A 196 8.73 25.79 -21.74
N LYS A 197 9.41 25.22 -22.75
CA LYS A 197 9.35 25.83 -24.10
C LYS A 197 7.99 25.65 -24.79
N ASN A 198 7.17 24.68 -24.36
CA ASN A 198 5.93 24.31 -25.06
C ASN A 198 4.70 24.13 -24.16
N ALA A 199 4.83 24.27 -22.82
CA ALA A 199 3.71 24.08 -21.91
C ALA A 199 2.60 25.14 -22.13
N LYS A 200 1.49 24.76 -22.77
CA LYS A 200 0.35 25.67 -23.02
C LYS A 200 -0.43 25.90 -21.72
N GLY A 201 -0.05 26.93 -20.98
CA GLY A 201 -0.72 27.35 -19.75
C GLY A 201 -0.18 26.70 -18.49
N LYS A 202 -0.44 27.36 -17.35
CA LYS A 202 -0.04 26.86 -16.02
C LYS A 202 -1.07 25.83 -15.56
N ILE A 203 -0.82 24.55 -15.83
CA ILE A 203 -1.58 23.49 -15.18
C ILE A 203 -1.09 23.40 -13.74
N GLU A 204 -1.96 23.70 -12.78
CA GLU A 204 -1.61 23.65 -11.35
C GLU A 204 -2.05 22.34 -10.68
N LYS A 205 -3.06 21.66 -11.26
CA LYS A 205 -3.64 20.45 -10.67
C LYS A 205 -4.23 19.52 -11.73
N ILE A 206 -3.96 18.24 -11.60
CA ILE A 206 -4.59 17.18 -12.38
C ILE A 206 -5.03 16.06 -11.43
N GLY A 207 -6.34 15.83 -11.35
CA GLY A 207 -6.90 14.84 -10.43
C GLY A 207 -6.49 15.13 -8.97
N SER A 208 -5.79 14.18 -8.36
CA SER A 208 -5.27 14.30 -7.00
C SER A 208 -3.82 14.81 -6.93
N PHE A 209 -3.25 15.28 -8.04
CA PHE A 209 -1.86 15.72 -8.10
C PHE A 209 -1.78 17.22 -8.32
N ASN A 210 -0.88 17.87 -7.58
CA ASN A 210 -0.46 19.25 -7.84
C ASN A 210 0.72 19.22 -8.81
N ILE A 211 0.72 20.14 -9.77
CA ILE A 211 1.69 20.20 -10.87
C ILE A 211 2.48 21.51 -10.73
N ASP A 212 3.80 21.41 -10.68
CA ASP A 212 4.72 22.55 -10.61
C ASP A 212 5.79 22.38 -11.70
N PHE A 213 5.85 23.32 -12.64
CA PHE A 213 6.80 23.32 -13.75
C PHE A 213 8.18 23.88 -13.38
N GLY A 214 8.39 24.24 -12.11
CA GLY A 214 9.61 24.84 -11.61
C GLY A 214 9.86 26.25 -12.16
N SER A 215 10.95 26.88 -11.70
CA SER A 215 11.47 28.11 -12.29
C SER A 215 12.67 27.79 -13.17
N GLY A 216 12.63 28.10 -14.46
CA GLY A 216 13.77 27.98 -15.36
C GLY A 216 13.87 26.66 -16.12
N ASN A 217 12.73 26.08 -16.50
CA ASN A 217 12.57 25.07 -17.57
C ASN A 217 13.12 23.66 -17.31
N ARG A 218 13.62 23.33 -16.13
CA ARG A 218 14.44 22.11 -15.94
C ARG A 218 13.81 20.98 -15.14
N ALA A 219 12.67 21.22 -14.49
CA ALA A 219 12.04 20.19 -13.66
C ALA A 219 10.53 20.31 -13.60
N LEU A 220 9.82 19.24 -13.96
CA LEU A 220 8.40 19.08 -13.66
C LEU A 220 8.27 18.32 -12.34
N LYS A 221 7.45 18.84 -11.42
CA LYS A 221 7.08 18.16 -10.19
C LYS A 221 5.61 17.79 -10.23
N VAL A 222 5.33 16.54 -9.93
CA VAL A 222 3.99 15.99 -9.73
C VAL A 222 3.92 15.55 -8.28
N THR A 223 3.07 16.20 -7.49
CA THR A 223 2.99 15.97 -6.04
C THR A 223 1.60 15.48 -5.66
N ASP A 224 1.49 14.48 -4.79
CA ASP A 224 0.20 14.14 -4.19
C ASP A 224 -0.42 15.39 -3.55
N SER A 225 -1.71 15.64 -3.77
CA SER A 225 -2.39 16.82 -3.23
C SER A 225 -2.54 16.77 -1.71
N GLN A 226 -2.56 15.57 -1.13
CA GLN A 226 -2.58 15.28 0.29
C GLN A 226 -1.70 14.06 0.59
N PRO A 227 -1.16 13.91 1.81
CA PRO A 227 -0.48 12.68 2.20
C PRO A 227 -1.41 11.46 2.03
N GLU A 228 -0.88 10.39 1.44
CA GLU A 228 -1.62 9.13 1.22
C GLU A 228 -1.08 8.03 2.13
N LYS A 229 -1.94 7.07 2.49
CA LYS A 229 -1.58 5.83 3.17
C LYS A 229 -1.12 4.83 2.13
N PHE A 230 0.12 4.34 2.24
CA PHE A 230 0.67 3.42 1.22
C PHE A 230 1.44 2.22 1.80
N VAL A 231 1.67 2.18 3.13
CA VAL A 231 2.14 0.97 3.83
C VAL A 231 1.20 0.68 4.99
N GLN A 232 0.71 -0.56 5.06
CA GLN A 232 -0.18 -1.04 6.11
C GLN A 232 0.60 -1.89 7.12
N ILE A 233 0.28 -1.72 8.40
CA ILE A 233 0.83 -2.49 9.52
C ILE A 233 -0.31 -3.33 10.09
N ILE A 234 -0.09 -4.65 10.17
CA ILE A 234 -1.09 -5.66 10.51
C ILE A 234 -0.55 -6.52 11.64
N SER A 235 -1.39 -6.95 12.58
CA SER A 235 -1.04 -7.97 13.58
C SER A 235 -1.90 -9.22 13.37
N ALA A 236 -1.28 -10.39 13.48
CA ALA A 236 -2.00 -11.65 13.51
C ALA A 236 -2.54 -11.95 14.92
N VAL A 237 -3.82 -12.32 14.99
CA VAL A 237 -4.54 -12.60 16.24
C VAL A 237 -5.18 -13.96 16.18
N LYS A 238 -5.00 -14.70 17.27
CA LYS A 238 -5.72 -15.93 17.54
C LYS A 238 -6.57 -15.77 18.78
N PHE A 239 -7.84 -16.18 18.69
CA PHE A 239 -8.73 -16.16 19.82
C PHE A 239 -8.75 -17.53 20.51
N GLU A 240 -8.27 -17.58 21.75
CA GLU A 240 -8.17 -18.81 22.53
C GLU A 240 -8.81 -18.59 23.91
N GLN A 241 -9.73 -19.48 24.29
CA GLN A 241 -10.34 -19.48 25.63
C GLN A 241 -10.98 -18.12 26.01
N GLY A 242 -11.60 -17.42 25.05
CA GLY A 242 -12.25 -16.13 25.31
C GLY A 242 -11.32 -14.91 25.30
N ILE A 243 -10.04 -15.10 24.97
CA ILE A 243 -9.01 -14.08 25.01
C ILE A 243 -8.32 -14.00 23.65
N ALA A 244 -8.22 -12.78 23.11
CA ALA A 244 -7.40 -12.51 21.94
C ALA A 244 -5.93 -12.51 22.34
N LYS A 245 -5.11 -13.27 21.61
CA LYS A 245 -3.65 -13.29 21.76
C LYS A 245 -3.03 -12.98 20.40
N THR A 246 -1.95 -12.23 20.41
CA THR A 246 -1.10 -12.12 19.23
C THR A 246 -0.51 -13.49 18.92
N SER A 247 -0.36 -13.79 17.64
CA SER A 247 0.20 -15.06 17.17
C SER A 247 1.18 -14.82 16.04
N LEU A 248 2.08 -15.77 15.83
CA LEU A 248 2.85 -15.79 14.59
C LEU A 248 1.88 -15.93 13.42
N PRO A 249 2.02 -15.12 12.35
CA PRO A 249 1.23 -15.26 11.15
C PRO A 249 1.37 -16.68 10.59
N SER A 250 0.27 -17.42 10.52
CA SER A 250 0.28 -18.76 9.93
C SER A 250 -0.26 -18.73 8.51
N THR A 251 0.28 -19.61 7.66
CA THR A 251 -0.27 -19.81 6.32
C THR A 251 -1.58 -20.58 6.44
N PRO A 252 -2.71 -20.05 5.94
CA PRO A 252 -3.96 -20.80 5.89
C PRO A 252 -3.80 -22.09 5.09
N SER A 253 -4.43 -23.17 5.55
CA SER A 253 -4.43 -24.44 4.84
C SER A 253 -5.32 -24.40 3.59
N GLY A 254 -5.01 -25.24 2.60
CA GLY A 254 -5.82 -25.43 1.39
C GLY A 254 -5.12 -25.03 0.10
N THR A 255 -5.89 -25.00 -0.98
CA THR A 255 -5.40 -24.57 -2.30
C THR A 255 -5.72 -23.11 -2.55
N GLY A 256 -4.75 -22.35 -3.03
CA GLY A 256 -4.94 -20.95 -3.40
C GLY A 256 -5.99 -20.76 -4.48
N ARG A 257 -6.65 -19.60 -4.42
CA ARG A 257 -7.66 -19.14 -5.37
C ARG A 257 -7.32 -17.73 -5.83
N ILE A 258 -7.85 -17.33 -6.98
CA ILE A 258 -7.83 -15.95 -7.43
C ILE A 258 -9.12 -15.26 -6.99
N TYR A 259 -8.99 -14.15 -6.28
CA TYR A 259 -10.10 -13.27 -5.92
C TYR A 259 -10.08 -12.02 -6.82
N ILE A 260 -11.25 -11.55 -7.26
CA ILE A 260 -11.35 -10.34 -8.08
C ILE A 260 -12.06 -9.26 -7.26
N GLN A 261 -11.47 -8.07 -7.22
CA GLN A 261 -12.02 -6.89 -6.59
C GLN A 261 -12.33 -5.85 -7.67
N LYS A 262 -13.55 -5.32 -7.66
CA LYS A 262 -13.96 -4.22 -8.54
C LYS A 262 -14.42 -3.01 -7.74
N ASP A 263 -14.34 -1.84 -8.37
CA ASP A 263 -14.98 -0.65 -7.84
C ASP A 263 -16.51 -0.85 -7.77
N ARG A 264 -17.11 -0.47 -6.66
CA ARG A 264 -18.56 -0.51 -6.47
C ARG A 264 -19.30 0.35 -7.49
N GLN A 265 -18.68 1.43 -7.95
CA GLN A 265 -19.23 2.31 -8.97
C GLN A 265 -19.05 1.76 -10.39
N ASP A 266 -18.25 0.72 -10.59
CA ASP A 266 -18.09 0.09 -11.91
C ASP A 266 -19.33 -0.76 -12.25
N THR A 267 -20.13 -0.27 -13.19
CA THR A 267 -21.31 -0.96 -13.73
C THR A 267 -21.03 -1.66 -15.07
N SER A 268 -19.79 -1.64 -15.55
CA SER A 268 -19.42 -2.29 -16.81
C SER A 268 -19.35 -3.82 -16.70
N SER A 269 -19.21 -4.51 -17.83
CA SER A 269 -18.97 -5.96 -17.86
C SER A 269 -17.52 -6.33 -17.54
N ALA A 270 -16.63 -5.36 -17.34
CA ALA A 270 -15.19 -5.56 -17.30
C ALA A 270 -14.76 -6.65 -16.31
N SER A 271 -15.36 -6.67 -15.11
CA SER A 271 -15.03 -7.67 -14.09
C SER A 271 -15.47 -9.09 -14.45
N GLN A 272 -16.58 -9.23 -15.19
CA GLN A 272 -17.05 -10.53 -15.69
C GLN A 272 -16.14 -11.04 -16.81
N ASP A 273 -15.66 -10.14 -17.67
CA ASP A 273 -14.69 -10.46 -18.71
C ASP A 273 -13.36 -10.92 -18.10
N VAL A 274 -12.88 -10.25 -17.05
CA VAL A 274 -11.72 -10.68 -16.24
C VAL A 274 -11.91 -12.09 -15.69
N LEU A 275 -13.05 -12.36 -15.05
CA LEU A 275 -13.38 -13.68 -14.51
C LEU A 275 -13.34 -14.76 -15.60
N LYS A 276 -13.93 -14.48 -16.78
CA LYS A 276 -13.94 -15.38 -17.93
C LYS A 276 -12.53 -15.63 -18.47
N ASN A 277 -11.74 -14.57 -18.66
CA ASN A 277 -10.38 -14.65 -19.21
C ASN A 277 -9.45 -15.46 -18.28
N LEU A 278 -9.53 -15.23 -16.96
CA LEU A 278 -8.74 -15.99 -16.00
C LEU A 278 -9.15 -17.47 -15.95
N ARG A 279 -10.45 -17.78 -16.02
CA ARG A 279 -10.91 -19.18 -16.11
C ARG A 279 -10.46 -19.85 -17.41
N ALA A 280 -10.51 -19.14 -18.54
CA ALA A 280 -10.01 -19.63 -19.82
C ALA A 280 -8.51 -19.91 -19.80
N ALA A 281 -7.74 -19.17 -18.98
CA ALA A 281 -6.33 -19.42 -18.70
C ALA A 281 -6.08 -20.52 -17.63
N SER A 282 -7.11 -21.29 -17.28
CA SER A 282 -7.11 -22.40 -16.31
C SER A 282 -6.82 -22.01 -14.86
N PHE A 283 -7.08 -20.76 -14.48
CA PHE A 283 -6.96 -20.34 -13.07
C PHE A 283 -8.16 -20.79 -12.22
N LYS A 284 -7.90 -21.07 -10.94
CA LYS A 284 -8.93 -21.35 -9.92
C LYS A 284 -9.50 -20.04 -9.37
N VAL A 285 -10.42 -19.43 -10.10
CA VAL A 285 -11.01 -18.13 -9.73
C VAL A 285 -12.25 -18.31 -8.86
N GLN A 286 -12.31 -17.60 -7.74
CA GLN A 286 -13.50 -17.50 -6.91
C GLN A 286 -14.67 -16.91 -7.73
N SER A 287 -15.87 -17.49 -7.60
CA SER A 287 -17.03 -17.06 -8.41
C SER A 287 -17.51 -15.65 -8.09
N ASN A 288 -17.37 -15.24 -6.83
CA ASN A 288 -17.87 -13.95 -6.36
C ASN A 288 -16.83 -12.88 -6.65
N ILE A 289 -17.28 -11.79 -7.26
CA ILE A 289 -16.49 -10.58 -7.48
C ILE A 289 -16.81 -9.62 -6.35
N GLU A 290 -15.80 -9.21 -5.61
CA GLU A 290 -15.96 -8.37 -4.44
C GLU A 290 -16.10 -6.90 -4.86
N SER A 291 -17.06 -6.19 -4.26
CA SER A 291 -17.41 -4.80 -4.61
C SER A 291 -16.92 -3.82 -3.54
N ILE A 292 -15.91 -3.03 -3.89
CA ILE A 292 -15.14 -2.21 -2.97
C ILE A 292 -15.42 -0.72 -3.19
N ASP A 293 -15.41 0.08 -2.12
CA ASP A 293 -15.53 1.54 -2.22
C ASP A 293 -14.42 2.13 -3.10
N SER A 294 -14.77 3.06 -3.99
CA SER A 294 -13.83 3.67 -4.95
C SER A 294 -12.60 4.30 -4.29
N SER A 295 -12.75 4.82 -3.06
CA SER A 295 -11.65 5.42 -2.30
C SER A 295 -10.61 4.40 -1.81
N LYS A 296 -10.90 3.10 -1.91
CA LYS A 296 -10.02 1.99 -1.50
C LYS A 296 -9.50 1.20 -2.71
N MET A 297 -9.97 1.53 -3.90
CA MET A 297 -9.55 0.88 -5.14
C MET A 297 -8.27 1.54 -5.67
N PRO A 298 -7.32 0.76 -6.20
CA PRO A 298 -6.10 1.31 -6.76
C PRO A 298 -6.41 2.12 -8.02
N ARG A 299 -5.48 2.98 -8.43
CA ARG A 299 -5.64 3.80 -9.65
C ARG A 299 -5.44 2.98 -10.91
N ILE A 300 -4.52 2.03 -10.86
CA ILE A 300 -4.20 1.10 -11.93
C ILE A 300 -4.62 -0.32 -11.52
N ALA A 301 -4.84 -1.19 -12.49
CA ALA A 301 -5.09 -2.61 -12.18
C ALA A 301 -3.85 -3.23 -11.51
N GLN A 302 -4.08 -4.17 -10.58
CA GLN A 302 -3.01 -4.86 -9.87
C GLN A 302 -3.32 -6.36 -9.77
N VAL A 303 -2.33 -7.19 -10.07
CA VAL A 303 -2.29 -8.59 -9.63
C VAL A 303 -1.39 -8.66 -8.40
N ARG A 304 -2.00 -8.92 -7.25
CA ARG A 304 -1.30 -9.07 -5.98
C ARG A 304 -1.07 -10.54 -5.70
N PHE A 305 0.16 -10.89 -5.36
CA PHE A 305 0.55 -12.26 -5.02
C PHE A 305 1.27 -12.28 -3.68
N PHE A 306 1.27 -13.45 -3.04
CA PHE A 306 1.61 -13.51 -1.62
C PHE A 306 2.89 -14.29 -1.32
N ASN A 307 3.06 -15.42 -2.02
CA ASN A 307 4.24 -16.25 -1.92
C ASN A 307 5.16 -16.00 -3.11
N GLU A 308 6.48 -16.04 -2.90
CA GLU A 308 7.44 -15.88 -4.01
C GLU A 308 7.25 -16.94 -5.11
N SER A 309 6.85 -18.16 -4.73
CA SER A 309 6.51 -19.25 -5.65
C SER A 309 5.37 -18.92 -6.62
N ASP A 310 4.54 -17.93 -6.29
CA ASP A 310 3.37 -17.55 -7.08
C ASP A 310 3.67 -16.45 -8.11
N ARG A 311 4.92 -15.95 -8.18
CA ARG A 311 5.31 -14.84 -9.08
C ARG A 311 5.01 -15.12 -10.55
N GLU A 312 5.41 -16.28 -11.04
CA GLU A 312 5.17 -16.66 -12.45
C GLU A 312 3.67 -16.75 -12.74
N GLN A 313 2.91 -17.30 -11.78
CA GLN A 313 1.46 -17.40 -11.88
C GLN A 313 0.80 -16.01 -11.92
N ALA A 314 1.27 -15.09 -11.08
CA ALA A 314 0.82 -13.70 -11.05
C ALA A 314 1.12 -12.98 -12.38
N GLN A 315 2.31 -13.18 -12.94
CA GLN A 315 2.67 -12.62 -14.24
C GLN A 315 1.81 -13.19 -15.37
N LYS A 316 1.52 -14.50 -15.34
CA LYS A 316 0.60 -15.12 -16.31
C LYS A 316 -0.81 -14.54 -16.18
N ALA A 317 -1.31 -14.32 -14.97
CA ALA A 317 -2.59 -13.68 -14.74
C ALA A 317 -2.60 -12.24 -15.27
N ALA A 318 -1.56 -11.45 -14.98
CA ALA A 318 -1.42 -10.08 -15.50
C ALA A 318 -1.40 -10.05 -17.04
N ASN A 319 -0.64 -10.95 -17.67
CA ASN A 319 -0.56 -11.07 -19.13
C ASN A 319 -1.92 -11.38 -19.76
N ALA A 320 -2.73 -12.24 -19.12
CA ALA A 320 -4.08 -12.56 -19.58
C ALA A 320 -5.04 -11.36 -19.53
N LEU A 321 -4.73 -10.34 -18.73
CA LEU A 321 -5.55 -9.14 -18.55
C LEU A 321 -4.99 -7.90 -19.27
N LYS A 322 -3.79 -8.00 -19.84
CA LYS A 322 -3.05 -6.86 -20.39
C LYS A 322 -3.72 -6.17 -21.58
N LEU A 323 -4.52 -6.91 -22.37
CA LEU A 323 -5.30 -6.30 -23.45
C LEU A 323 -6.37 -5.33 -22.93
N GLN A 324 -6.94 -5.60 -21.76
CA GLN A 324 -7.98 -4.78 -21.15
C GLN A 324 -7.39 -3.73 -20.19
N PHE A 325 -6.31 -4.08 -19.51
CA PHE A 325 -5.59 -3.22 -18.57
C PHE A 325 -4.10 -3.18 -18.95
N PRO A 326 -3.70 -2.34 -19.92
CA PRO A 326 -2.33 -2.29 -20.43
C PRO A 326 -1.27 -2.05 -19.35
N ASP A 327 -1.62 -1.28 -18.32
CA ASP A 327 -0.74 -0.85 -17.22
C ASP A 327 -0.96 -1.67 -15.95
N ILE A 328 -1.46 -2.91 -16.08
CA ILE A 328 -1.62 -3.80 -14.94
C ILE A 328 -0.26 -4.08 -14.30
N SER A 329 -0.17 -3.86 -12.99
CA SER A 329 1.04 -4.10 -12.19
C SER A 329 0.98 -5.45 -11.48
N VAL A 330 2.14 -6.02 -11.17
CA VAL A 330 2.27 -7.24 -10.35
C VAL A 330 3.00 -6.88 -9.07
N ILE A 331 2.36 -7.13 -7.91
CA ILE A 331 2.85 -6.65 -6.60
C ILE A 331 2.87 -7.81 -5.61
N ARG A 332 3.99 -8.01 -4.91
CA ARG A 332 4.06 -8.98 -3.82
C ARG A 332 3.59 -8.35 -2.51
N LEU A 333 2.69 -9.03 -1.83
CA LEU A 333 2.31 -8.72 -0.46
C LEU A 333 2.86 -9.84 0.41
N ASN A 334 3.91 -9.59 1.20
CA ASN A 334 4.59 -10.61 2.03
C ASN A 334 3.72 -11.10 3.20
N ILE A 335 2.67 -11.81 2.84
CA ILE A 335 1.56 -12.21 3.66
C ILE A 335 1.45 -13.74 3.56
N PRO A 336 1.50 -14.49 4.67
CA PRO A 336 1.34 -15.94 4.63
C PRO A 336 -0.01 -16.35 4.02
N SER A 337 0.01 -17.02 2.88
CA SER A 337 -1.18 -17.36 2.11
C SER A 337 -1.05 -18.73 1.45
N PRO A 338 -2.17 -19.44 1.18
CA PRO A 338 -2.10 -20.69 0.43
C PRO A 338 -1.34 -20.52 -0.90
N ILE A 339 -0.54 -21.52 -1.28
CA ILE A 339 0.18 -21.50 -2.57
C ILE A 339 -0.81 -21.38 -3.72
N GLY A 340 -0.49 -20.51 -4.68
CA GLY A 340 -1.32 -20.18 -5.84
C GLY A 340 -2.47 -19.22 -5.56
N GLN A 341 -2.44 -18.53 -4.40
CA GLN A 341 -3.43 -17.51 -4.06
C GLN A 341 -3.03 -16.16 -4.67
N LEU A 342 -3.98 -15.51 -5.34
CA LEU A 342 -3.79 -14.19 -5.95
C LEU A 342 -5.01 -13.30 -5.69
N GLU A 343 -4.80 -11.99 -5.71
CA GLU A 343 -5.88 -11.00 -5.77
C GLU A 343 -5.72 -10.16 -7.04
N VAL A 344 -6.83 -9.93 -7.75
CA VAL A 344 -6.90 -9.08 -8.94
C VAL A 344 -7.75 -7.87 -8.60
N TRP A 345 -7.07 -6.75 -8.37
CA TRP A 345 -7.70 -5.48 -8.07
C TRP A 345 -7.84 -4.66 -9.35
N LEU A 346 -9.08 -4.42 -9.77
CA LEU A 346 -9.37 -3.57 -10.92
C LEU A 346 -9.17 -2.09 -10.57
N PRO A 347 -8.94 -1.20 -11.56
CA PRO A 347 -8.77 0.22 -11.26
C PRO A 347 -10.07 0.83 -10.75
N ARG A 348 -9.94 1.86 -9.91
CA ARG A 348 -11.06 2.71 -9.50
C ARG A 348 -11.70 3.39 -10.69
N VAL A 349 -13.02 3.63 -10.63
CA VAL A 349 -13.72 4.42 -11.64
C VAL A 349 -13.33 5.89 -11.47
N VAL A 350 -12.76 6.49 -12.52
CA VAL A 350 -12.54 7.93 -12.56
C VAL A 350 -13.83 8.58 -13.06
N LYS A 351 -14.53 9.31 -12.17
CA LYS A 351 -15.63 10.16 -12.62
C LYS A 351 -15.06 11.24 -13.54
N ALA A 352 -15.62 11.36 -14.75
CA ALA A 352 -15.32 12.51 -15.59
C ALA A 352 -15.59 13.78 -14.78
N SER A 353 -14.57 14.63 -14.64
CA SER A 353 -14.73 15.93 -13.99
C SER A 353 -15.70 16.72 -14.88
N SER A 354 -16.92 16.95 -14.40
CA SER A 354 -17.95 17.75 -15.08
C SER A 354 -17.55 19.22 -15.14
#